data_AF-A0A2G5ST12-F1
#
_entry.id   AF-A0A2G5ST12-F1
#
_cell.length_a   1.000
_cell.length_b   1.000
_cell.length_c   1.000
_cell.angle_alpha   90.00
_cell.angle_beta   90.00
_cell.angle_gamma   90.00
#
_symmetry.space_group_name_H-M   'P 1'
#
loop_
_entity.id
_entity.type
_entity.pdbx_description
1 polymer ?
#
loop_
_entity_poly.entity_id
_entity_poly.type
_entity_poly.pdbx_seq_one_letter_code
_entity_poly.pdbx_strand_id
1 'polypeptide(L)'
;MDIVENFFSSSPVSKWMEVLAFTKGTQLSRQAESITAKQFHHTAPAVLRYFRGRLAFLKCRSCKISDLIEFINRWKSGKTDQKLDFIQIKISNFEIPEDDVLNSTGAKYIGPTKKPPTHILPKLYTDYDGTRNTKPITSHAYVVRASDNHVASVLIQKNTFLFGVWDKTEEEFLKMVE
;
A
#
# COMPACT_ATOMS: atom_id res chain seq x y z
N MET A 1 20.05 20.03 14.23
CA MET A 1 18.89 20.05 13.32
C MET A 1 19.35 19.42 12.03
N ASP A 2 18.74 18.29 11.69
CA ASP A 2 19.13 17.46 10.56
C ASP A 2 18.78 18.18 9.25
N ILE A 3 19.66 18.12 8.24
CA ILE A 3 19.43 18.74 6.90
C ILE A 3 18.10 18.25 6.31
N VAL A 4 17.79 17.00 6.64
CA VAL A 4 16.55 16.33 6.29
C VAL A 4 15.36 17.02 6.96
N GLU A 5 15.36 17.30 8.26
CA GLU A 5 14.25 17.98 8.95
C GLU A 5 13.96 19.38 8.37
N ASN A 6 15.00 20.13 8.00
CA ASN A 6 14.85 21.47 7.41
C ASN A 6 14.18 21.47 6.03
N PHE A 7 14.32 20.38 5.25
CA PHE A 7 13.68 20.26 3.95
C PHE A 7 12.16 20.06 4.06
N PHE A 8 11.68 19.41 5.12
CA PHE A 8 10.24 19.13 5.30
C PHE A 8 9.49 20.24 6.03
N SER A 9 10.20 21.08 6.77
CA SER A 9 9.61 22.25 7.43
C SER A 9 9.46 23.47 6.50
N SER A 10 10.26 23.56 5.43
CA SER A 10 10.32 24.73 4.55
C SER A 10 9.69 24.55 3.17
N SER A 11 9.34 23.32 2.78
CA SER A 11 8.83 23.02 1.43
C SER A 11 7.31 22.92 1.40
N PRO A 12 6.60 23.53 0.43
CA PRO A 12 5.16 23.31 0.24
C PRO A 12 4.89 21.84 -0.08
N VAL A 13 3.72 21.36 0.36
CA VAL A 13 3.20 19.97 0.21
C VAL A 13 3.72 19.31 -1.06
N SER A 14 4.74 18.47 -0.92
CA SER A 14 5.43 17.89 -2.08
C SER A 14 4.53 16.82 -2.72
N LYS A 15 4.13 17.02 -3.98
CA LYS A 15 3.27 16.07 -4.73
C LYS A 15 3.89 14.67 -4.86
N TRP A 16 5.21 14.60 -4.86
CA TRP A 16 5.97 13.35 -4.98
C TRP A 16 7.31 13.44 -4.24
N MET A 17 7.74 12.32 -3.67
CA MET A 17 9.05 12.17 -3.03
C MET A 17 9.67 10.81 -3.34
N GLU A 18 10.92 10.78 -3.81
CA GLU A 18 11.77 9.59 -3.77
C GLU A 18 12.72 9.67 -2.59
N VAL A 19 12.69 8.63 -1.73
CA VAL A 19 13.57 8.53 -0.57
C VAL A 19 14.48 7.31 -0.74
N LEU A 20 15.78 7.58 -0.92
CA LEU A 20 16.84 6.58 -0.91
C LEU A 20 17.41 6.52 0.52
N ALA A 21 17.11 5.42 1.22
CA ALA A 21 17.43 5.12 2.62
C ALA A 21 16.59 5.84 3.70
N PHE A 22 15.82 5.06 4.46
CA PHE A 22 15.20 5.47 5.72
C PHE A 22 16.15 5.13 6.87
N THR A 23 16.81 6.13 7.46
CA THR A 23 17.41 6.01 8.80
C THR A 23 16.32 6.28 9.84
N LYS A 24 16.35 5.55 10.97
CA LYS A 24 15.42 5.74 12.09
C LYS A 24 15.38 7.22 12.49
N GLY A 25 14.18 7.82 12.50
CA GLY A 25 13.95 9.12 13.12
C GLY A 25 13.47 10.23 12.20
N THR A 26 13.42 10.03 10.89
CA THR A 26 13.02 11.10 9.97
C THR A 26 11.51 11.31 9.96
N GLN A 27 11.06 12.47 10.48
CA GLN A 27 9.70 13.05 10.44
C GLN A 27 9.19 13.35 9.01
N LEU A 28 9.67 12.59 8.03
CA LEU A 28 9.38 12.77 6.64
C LEU A 28 8.07 12.07 6.29
N SER A 29 7.21 12.77 5.54
CA SER A 29 6.08 12.22 4.76
C SER A 29 4.68 12.24 5.37
N ARG A 30 4.35 13.13 6.31
CA ARG A 30 2.91 13.37 6.62
C ARG A 30 2.14 14.07 5.49
N GLN A 31 2.82 14.65 4.49
CA GLN A 31 2.22 15.56 3.50
C GLN A 31 2.31 15.10 2.03
N ALA A 32 3.11 14.09 1.67
CA ALA A 32 3.28 13.74 0.26
C ALA A 32 2.12 12.89 -0.28
N GLU A 33 1.60 13.23 -1.48
CA GLU A 33 0.54 12.46 -2.14
C GLU A 33 1.05 11.11 -2.66
N SER A 34 2.31 11.04 -3.11
CA SER A 34 2.97 9.79 -3.47
C SER A 34 4.38 9.70 -2.91
N ILE A 35 4.74 8.52 -2.41
CA ILE A 35 6.10 8.19 -2.00
C ILE A 35 6.65 6.97 -2.73
N THR A 36 7.91 7.06 -3.11
CA THR A 36 8.70 5.90 -3.52
C THR A 36 9.88 5.76 -2.58
N ALA A 37 10.03 4.60 -1.94
CA ALA A 37 11.15 4.34 -1.07
C ALA A 37 11.87 3.04 -1.42
N LYS A 38 13.19 3.14 -1.60
CA LYS A 38 14.10 1.99 -1.75
C LYS A 38 14.83 1.83 -0.42
N GLN A 39 14.62 0.70 0.26
CA GLN A 39 15.10 0.45 1.61
C GLN A 39 15.90 -0.85 1.68
N PHE A 40 17.09 -0.79 2.29
CA PHE A 40 18.01 -1.92 2.39
C PHE A 40 17.79 -2.80 3.64
N HIS A 41 17.11 -2.28 4.67
CA HIS A 41 16.82 -2.96 5.95
C HIS A 41 15.32 -2.94 6.28
N HIS A 42 14.92 -3.57 7.40
CA HIS A 42 13.54 -3.74 7.91
C HIS A 42 12.80 -2.43 8.27
N THR A 43 12.85 -1.40 7.42
CA THR A 43 12.18 -0.10 7.64
C THR A 43 10.86 0.05 6.91
N ALA A 44 10.42 -0.98 6.17
CA ALA A 44 9.03 -1.10 5.66
C ALA A 44 7.95 -0.81 6.74
N PRO A 45 8.14 -1.17 8.03
CA PRO A 45 7.18 -0.84 9.09
C PRO A 45 6.97 0.66 9.27
N ALA A 46 7.99 1.49 9.09
CA ALA A 46 7.86 2.94 9.30
C ALA A 46 6.91 3.56 8.27
N VAL A 47 7.04 3.18 7.00
CA VAL A 47 6.14 3.69 5.96
C VAL A 47 4.73 3.17 6.18
N LEU A 48 4.57 1.86 6.43
CA LEU A 48 3.26 1.26 6.72
C LEU A 48 2.56 1.89 7.94
N ARG A 49 3.32 2.41 8.91
CA ARG A 49 2.79 3.01 10.14
C ARG A 49 2.47 4.49 10.03
N TYR A 50 3.27 5.26 9.28
CA TYR A 50 3.24 6.73 9.31
C TYR A 50 2.84 7.39 8.00
N PHE A 51 2.82 6.66 6.89
CA PHE A 51 2.43 7.22 5.60
C PHE A 51 0.95 7.63 5.60
N ARG A 52 0.67 8.83 5.10
CA ARG A 52 -0.68 9.42 5.00
C ARG A 52 -1.04 9.89 3.59
N GLY A 53 -0.23 9.52 2.60
CA GLY A 53 -0.48 9.86 1.20
C GLY A 53 -1.39 8.87 0.49
N ARG A 54 -1.50 9.01 -0.83
CA ARG A 54 -2.35 8.20 -1.71
C ARG A 54 -1.63 6.98 -2.26
N LEU A 55 -0.41 7.15 -2.76
CA LEU A 55 0.33 6.09 -3.46
C LEU A 55 1.68 5.80 -2.78
N ALA A 56 1.93 4.55 -2.38
CA ALA A 56 3.21 4.13 -1.83
C ALA A 56 3.85 2.99 -2.65
N PHE A 57 5.10 3.18 -3.05
CA PHE A 57 5.91 2.17 -3.74
C PHE A 57 7.16 1.86 -2.93
N LEU A 58 7.22 0.66 -2.39
CA LEU A 58 8.28 0.21 -1.49
C LEU A 58 9.06 -0.95 -2.10
N LYS A 59 10.38 -0.87 -2.03
CA LYS A 59 11.27 -2.01 -2.25
C LYS A 59 12.09 -2.21 -0.98
N CYS A 60 11.99 -3.38 -0.37
CA CYS A 60 12.73 -3.73 0.83
C CYS A 60 13.45 -5.08 0.69
N ARG A 61 14.59 -5.24 1.36
CA ARG A 61 15.31 -6.52 1.38
C ARG A 61 14.54 -7.57 2.19
N SER A 62 13.98 -7.16 3.31
CA SER A 62 13.20 -7.99 4.23
C SER A 62 12.07 -7.18 4.89
N CYS A 63 10.91 -7.79 5.08
CA CYS A 63 9.74 -7.26 5.78
C CYS A 63 9.15 -8.37 6.66
N LYS A 64 8.65 -8.07 7.86
CA LYS A 64 7.99 -9.12 8.65
C LYS A 64 6.56 -9.27 8.14
N ILE A 65 6.10 -10.50 8.01
CA ILE A 65 4.72 -10.80 7.62
C ILE A 65 3.72 -10.19 8.61
N SER A 66 4.09 -10.13 9.89
CA SER A 66 3.33 -9.44 10.94
C SER A 66 3.09 -7.96 10.63
N ASP A 67 4.01 -7.27 9.95
CA ASP A 67 3.87 -5.85 9.62
C ASP A 67 2.81 -5.64 8.52
N LEU A 68 2.71 -6.59 7.57
CA LEU A 68 1.67 -6.59 6.54
C LEU A 68 0.29 -6.86 7.15
N ILE A 69 0.21 -7.85 8.04
CA ILE A 69 -1.02 -8.21 8.76
C ILE A 69 -1.47 -7.03 9.64
N GLU A 70 -0.55 -6.42 10.40
CA GLU A 70 -0.82 -5.25 11.24
C GLU A 70 -1.35 -4.09 10.38
N PHE A 71 -0.72 -3.82 9.24
CA PHE A 71 -1.16 -2.79 8.30
C PHE A 71 -2.60 -3.03 7.83
N ILE A 72 -2.92 -4.22 7.32
CA ILE A 72 -4.26 -4.54 6.82
C ILE A 72 -5.29 -4.40 7.94
N ASN A 73 -5.01 -4.96 9.12
CA ASN A 73 -5.94 -4.90 10.26
C ASN A 73 -6.16 -3.46 10.75
N ARG A 74 -5.11 -2.63 10.76
CA ARG A 74 -5.25 -1.21 11.08
C ARG A 74 -6.10 -0.47 10.05
N TRP A 75 -5.85 -0.68 8.77
CA TRP A 75 -6.65 -0.07 7.70
C TRP A 75 -8.12 -0.52 7.80
N LYS A 76 -8.38 -1.82 7.96
CA LYS A 76 -9.72 -2.39 8.16
C LYS A 76 -10.44 -1.77 9.36
N SER A 77 -9.73 -1.49 10.46
CA SER A 77 -10.33 -0.89 11.65
C SER A 77 -10.71 0.58 11.49
N GLY A 78 -10.33 1.24 10.39
CA GLY A 78 -10.54 2.68 10.20
C GLY A 78 -9.61 3.57 11.04
N LYS A 79 -8.61 3.00 11.72
CA LYS A 79 -7.65 3.73 12.58
C LYS A 79 -6.55 4.46 11.81
N THR A 80 -6.55 4.40 10.49
CA THR A 80 -5.53 5.00 9.61
C THR A 80 -6.13 6.10 8.74
N ASP A 81 -5.33 7.10 8.37
CA ASP A 81 -5.78 8.18 7.48
C ASP A 81 -6.38 7.63 6.17
N GLN A 82 -7.55 8.13 5.80
CA GLN A 82 -8.40 7.59 4.72
C GLN A 82 -7.88 7.84 3.29
N LYS A 83 -6.81 8.62 3.12
CA LYS A 83 -6.33 9.08 1.81
C LYS A 83 -5.60 8.02 0.98
N LEU A 84 -5.38 6.82 1.52
CA LEU A 84 -4.62 5.79 0.84
C LEU A 84 -5.41 5.18 -0.31
N ASP A 85 -4.80 5.15 -1.49
CA ASP A 85 -5.37 4.55 -2.70
C ASP A 85 -4.62 3.28 -3.15
N PHE A 86 -3.30 3.23 -2.99
CA PHE A 86 -2.49 2.11 -3.47
C PHE A 86 -1.18 1.93 -2.69
N ILE A 87 -0.84 0.69 -2.38
CA ILE A 87 0.49 0.29 -1.90
C ILE A 87 1.01 -0.87 -2.74
N GLN A 88 2.28 -0.76 -3.14
CA GLN A 88 3.08 -1.88 -3.63
C GLN A 88 4.31 -2.05 -2.75
N ILE A 89 4.55 -3.29 -2.29
CA ILE A 89 5.78 -3.66 -1.57
C ILE A 89 6.42 -4.83 -2.29
N LYS A 90 7.66 -4.65 -2.75
CA LYS A 90 8.51 -5.72 -3.29
C LYS A 90 9.54 -6.12 -2.24
N ILE A 91 9.59 -7.40 -1.89
CA ILE A 91 10.52 -7.97 -0.91
C ILE A 91 11.59 -8.78 -1.65
N SER A 92 12.87 -8.51 -1.49
CA SER A 92 13.88 -9.21 -2.31
C SER A 92 14.21 -10.63 -1.83
N ASN A 93 14.14 -10.92 -0.53
CA ASN A 93 14.77 -12.12 0.02
C ASN A 93 13.79 -13.21 0.50
N PHE A 94 12.48 -13.06 0.28
CA PHE A 94 11.48 -14.00 0.79
C PHE A 94 10.17 -13.94 -0.01
N GLU A 95 9.50 -15.09 -0.13
CA GLU A 95 8.15 -15.20 -0.69
C GLU A 95 7.12 -14.98 0.42
N ILE A 96 6.11 -14.16 0.15
CA ILE A 96 5.06 -13.83 1.11
C ILE A 96 4.10 -15.04 1.15
N PRO A 97 3.88 -15.65 2.32
CA PRO A 97 2.89 -16.71 2.46
C PRO A 97 1.49 -16.08 2.35
N GLU A 98 0.91 -16.16 1.15
CA GLU A 98 -0.37 -15.53 0.82
C GLU A 98 -1.49 -15.99 1.75
N ASP A 99 -1.66 -17.30 1.91
CA ASP A 99 -2.69 -17.89 2.75
C ASP A 99 -2.58 -17.41 4.21
N ASP A 100 -1.37 -17.34 4.77
CA ASP A 100 -1.15 -16.88 6.13
C ASP A 100 -1.60 -15.42 6.30
N VAL A 101 -1.26 -14.55 5.34
CA VAL A 101 -1.64 -13.13 5.39
C VAL A 101 -3.15 -12.97 5.23
N LEU A 102 -3.76 -13.65 4.25
CA LEU A 102 -5.18 -13.50 3.96
C LEU A 102 -6.05 -14.10 5.07
N ASN A 103 -5.68 -15.27 5.60
CA ASN A 103 -6.40 -15.91 6.71
C ASN A 103 -6.27 -15.08 8.00
N SER A 104 -5.07 -14.59 8.32
CA SER A 104 -4.83 -13.78 9.53
C SER A 104 -5.51 -12.41 9.50
N THR A 105 -5.88 -11.93 8.31
CA THR A 105 -6.57 -10.65 8.14
C THR A 105 -8.07 -10.81 7.95
N GLY A 106 -8.59 -12.05 7.92
CA GLY A 106 -9.99 -12.32 7.63
C GLY A 106 -10.41 -11.70 6.29
N ALA A 107 -9.59 -11.90 5.26
CA ALA A 107 -9.93 -11.49 3.91
C ALA A 107 -11.17 -12.23 3.42
N LYS A 108 -12.03 -11.52 2.69
CA LYS A 108 -13.17 -12.09 1.98
C LYS A 108 -12.74 -12.46 0.57
N TYR A 109 -13.49 -13.37 -0.04
CA TYR A 109 -13.18 -13.88 -1.37
C TYR A 109 -14.37 -13.72 -2.31
N ILE A 110 -14.08 -13.23 -3.51
CA ILE A 110 -14.95 -13.33 -4.67
C ILE A 110 -14.97 -14.79 -5.11
N GLY A 111 -16.15 -15.32 -5.40
CA GLY A 111 -16.32 -16.72 -5.81
C GLY A 111 -15.40 -17.12 -6.97
N PRO A 112 -14.90 -18.37 -7.00
CA PRO A 112 -13.84 -18.79 -7.92
C PRO A 112 -14.24 -18.75 -9.40
N THR A 113 -15.54 -18.77 -9.70
CA THR A 113 -16.07 -18.71 -11.07
C THR A 113 -16.36 -17.29 -11.56
N LYS A 114 -16.29 -16.30 -10.66
CA LYS A 114 -16.58 -14.90 -10.97
C LYS A 114 -15.29 -14.18 -11.35
N LYS A 115 -15.38 -13.18 -12.21
CA LYS A 115 -14.22 -12.37 -12.60
C LYS A 115 -14.15 -11.10 -11.73
N PRO A 116 -13.07 -10.92 -10.95
CA PRO A 116 -12.90 -9.72 -10.14
C PRO A 116 -12.69 -8.46 -10.99
N PRO A 117 -13.11 -7.28 -10.50
CA PRO A 117 -12.73 -6.02 -11.10
C PRO A 117 -11.21 -5.80 -10.98
N THR A 118 -10.64 -5.01 -11.89
CA THR A 118 -9.21 -4.70 -11.93
C THR A 118 -8.95 -3.30 -11.41
N HIS A 119 -8.20 -3.16 -10.31
CA HIS A 119 -7.77 -1.88 -9.78
C HIS A 119 -6.51 -1.41 -10.52
N ILE A 120 -6.54 -0.20 -11.06
CA ILE A 120 -5.42 0.46 -11.71
C ILE A 120 -5.55 1.97 -11.58
N LEU A 121 -4.45 2.66 -11.27
CA LEU A 121 -4.43 4.11 -11.07
C LEU A 121 -3.28 4.73 -11.85
N PRO A 122 -3.42 5.98 -12.33
CA PRO A 122 -2.29 6.72 -12.88
C PRO A 122 -1.25 6.98 -11.77
N LYS A 123 0.02 6.76 -12.09
CA LYS A 123 1.14 7.20 -11.25
C LYS A 123 1.34 8.71 -11.42
N LEU A 124 1.72 9.38 -10.34
CA LEU A 124 2.08 10.80 -10.37
C LEU A 124 3.48 11.06 -10.97
N TYR A 125 4.22 10.00 -11.28
CA TYR A 125 5.54 10.05 -11.90
C TYR A 125 5.74 8.84 -12.81
N THR A 126 6.63 8.97 -13.79
CA THR A 126 7.03 7.84 -14.65
C THR A 126 8.28 7.21 -14.04
N ASP A 127 8.21 5.91 -13.71
CA ASP A 127 9.38 5.12 -13.30
C ASP A 127 10.32 4.90 -14.51
N TYR A 128 11.56 4.47 -14.26
CA TYR A 128 12.52 4.00 -15.27
C TYR A 128 11.93 2.96 -16.24
N ASP A 129 10.91 2.21 -15.83
CA ASP A 129 10.21 1.24 -16.68
C ASP A 129 9.20 1.86 -17.66
N GLY A 130 9.03 3.19 -17.65
CA GLY A 130 8.14 3.92 -18.56
C GLY A 130 6.65 3.76 -18.24
N THR A 131 6.29 3.04 -17.17
CA THR A 131 4.88 2.78 -16.85
C THR A 131 4.21 4.00 -16.23
N ARG A 132 3.07 4.39 -16.80
CA ARG A 132 2.25 5.52 -16.32
C ARG A 132 1.19 5.12 -15.29
N ASN A 133 0.98 3.82 -15.09
CA ASN A 133 -0.05 3.30 -14.20
C ASN A 133 0.54 2.40 -13.12
N THR A 134 -0.16 2.25 -12.01
CA THR A 134 0.12 1.24 -10.99
C THR A 134 0.07 -0.16 -11.61
N LYS A 135 0.69 -1.14 -10.93
CA LYS A 135 0.47 -2.53 -11.31
C LYS A 135 -1.01 -2.88 -11.15
N PRO A 136 -1.64 -3.51 -12.16
CA PRO A 136 -3.04 -3.89 -12.06
C PRO A 136 -3.23 -4.90 -10.93
N ILE A 137 -4.32 -4.75 -10.17
CA ILE A 137 -4.75 -5.70 -9.15
C ILE A 137 -6.07 -6.32 -9.61
N THR A 138 -6.00 -7.55 -10.10
CA THR A 138 -7.18 -8.40 -10.35
C THR A 138 -7.15 -9.50 -9.30
N SER A 139 -7.80 -9.28 -8.15
CA SER A 139 -7.74 -10.19 -7.00
C SER A 139 -9.11 -10.69 -6.60
N HIS A 140 -9.19 -11.98 -6.29
CA HIS A 140 -10.36 -12.54 -5.62
C HIS A 140 -10.40 -12.17 -4.14
N ALA A 141 -9.25 -11.87 -3.53
CA ALA A 141 -9.17 -11.53 -2.12
C ALA A 141 -9.33 -10.02 -1.89
N TYR A 142 -10.19 -9.67 -0.94
CA TYR A 142 -10.44 -8.28 -0.56
C TYR A 142 -10.74 -8.14 0.93
N VAL A 143 -10.60 -6.93 1.45
CA VAL A 143 -10.94 -6.58 2.83
C VAL A 143 -11.86 -5.36 2.86
N VAL A 144 -12.66 -5.27 3.91
CA VAL A 144 -13.65 -4.20 4.10
C VAL A 144 -13.26 -3.38 5.31
N ARG A 145 -13.30 -2.06 5.16
CA ARG A 145 -13.04 -1.10 6.23
C ARG A 145 -14.30 -0.89 7.07
N ALA A 146 -14.20 -1.10 8.38
CA ALA A 146 -15.32 -1.04 9.31
C ALA A 146 -15.91 0.37 9.46
N SER A 147 -15.12 1.42 9.27
CA SER A 147 -15.57 2.81 9.51
C SER A 147 -16.51 3.36 8.44
N ASP A 148 -16.39 2.91 7.19
CA ASP A 148 -17.09 3.48 6.03
C ASP A 148 -17.39 2.45 4.92
N ASN A 149 -17.26 1.17 5.24
CA ASN A 149 -17.53 0.04 4.36
C ASN A 149 -16.72 0.01 3.05
N HIS A 150 -15.63 0.78 2.94
CA HIS A 150 -14.81 0.82 1.73
C HIS A 150 -14.03 -0.48 1.54
N VAL A 151 -13.82 -0.87 0.29
CA VAL A 151 -13.10 -2.08 -0.07
C VAL A 151 -11.65 -1.80 -0.42
N ALA A 152 -10.77 -2.71 -0.04
CA ALA A 152 -9.45 -2.82 -0.66
C ALA A 152 -9.20 -4.23 -1.19
N SER A 153 -8.75 -4.33 -2.44
CA SER A 153 -8.25 -5.58 -3.01
C SER A 153 -6.85 -5.86 -2.50
N VAL A 154 -6.59 -7.11 -2.10
CA VAL A 154 -5.28 -7.58 -1.64
C VAL A 154 -4.78 -8.61 -2.63
N LEU A 155 -3.60 -8.39 -3.22
CA LEU A 155 -2.98 -9.34 -4.14
C LEU A 155 -1.55 -9.60 -3.70
N ILE A 156 -1.23 -10.87 -3.49
CA ILE A 156 0.11 -11.33 -3.16
C ILE A 156 0.59 -12.18 -4.32
N GLN A 157 1.78 -11.87 -4.84
CA GLN A 157 2.39 -12.63 -5.93
C GLN A 157 3.86 -12.85 -5.60
N LYS A 158 4.20 -14.08 -5.21
CA LYS A 158 5.55 -14.45 -4.73
C LYS A 158 6.01 -13.48 -3.65
N ASN A 159 6.88 -12.55 -4.01
CA ASN A 159 7.50 -11.59 -3.11
C ASN A 159 6.92 -10.16 -3.22
N THR A 160 5.80 -10.00 -3.92
CA THR A 160 5.14 -8.70 -4.13
C THR A 160 3.79 -8.68 -3.42
N PHE A 161 3.62 -7.69 -2.55
CA PHE A 161 2.35 -7.35 -1.91
C PHE A 161 1.75 -6.13 -2.61
N LEU A 162 0.47 -6.22 -2.99
CA LEU A 162 -0.30 -5.16 -3.61
C LEU A 162 -1.59 -4.95 -2.82
N PHE A 163 -1.89 -3.68 -2.55
CA PHE A 163 -3.09 -3.27 -1.81
C PHE A 163 -3.71 -2.08 -2.52
N GLY A 164 -4.90 -2.25 -3.10
CA GLY A 164 -5.60 -1.23 -3.87
C GLY A 164 -6.93 -0.88 -3.21
N VAL A 165 -7.09 0.37 -2.80
CA VAL A 165 -8.31 0.86 -2.16
C VAL A 165 -9.27 1.37 -3.24
N TRP A 166 -10.52 0.94 -3.15
CA TRP A 166 -11.61 1.37 -4.01
C TRP A 166 -12.37 2.51 -3.35
N ASP A 167 -12.73 3.52 -4.12
CA ASP A 167 -13.72 4.53 -3.75
C ASP A 167 -15.15 3.96 -3.94
N LYS A 168 -15.39 2.83 -3.26
CA LYS A 168 -16.59 2.00 -3.34
C LYS A 168 -16.81 1.30 -2.02
N THR A 169 -18.06 1.31 -1.56
CA THR A 169 -18.52 0.42 -0.50
C THR A 169 -18.48 -1.03 -0.95
N GLU A 170 -18.57 -1.99 -0.02
CA GLU A 170 -18.61 -3.41 -0.37
C GLU A 170 -19.74 -3.75 -1.34
N GLU A 171 -20.93 -3.20 -1.15
CA GLU A 171 -22.06 -3.46 -2.04
C GLU A 171 -21.80 -2.97 -3.47
N GLU A 172 -21.26 -1.76 -3.62
CA GLU A 172 -20.93 -1.21 -4.93
C GLU A 172 -19.77 -1.95 -5.60
N PHE A 173 -18.75 -2.33 -4.83
CA PHE A 173 -17.64 -3.13 -5.32
C PHE A 173 -18.11 -4.49 -5.85
N LEU A 174 -19.02 -5.16 -5.13
CA LEU A 174 -19.54 -6.46 -5.55
C LEU A 174 -20.42 -6.38 -6.81
N LYS A 175 -21.02 -5.22 -7.11
CA LYS A 175 -21.73 -4.98 -8.39
C LYS A 175 -20.78 -4.88 -9.59
N MET A 176 -19.48 -4.68 -9.36
CA MET A 176 -18.46 -4.65 -10.43
C MET A 176 -17.90 -6.04 -10.76
N VAL A 177 -18.28 -7.06 -10.01
CA VAL A 177 -17.85 -8.45 -10.23
C VAL A 177 -18.71 -9.06 -11.34
N GLU A 178 -18.05 -9.65 -12.35
CA GLU A 178 -18.68 -10.30 -13.51
C GLU A 178 -18.90 -11.80 -13.27
#